data_AF-A0A6I2QR29-F1
#
_entry.id   AF-A0A6I2QR29-F1
#
_cell.length_a   1.000
_cell.length_b   1.000
_cell.length_c   1.000
_cell.angle_alpha   90.00
_cell.angle_beta   90.00
_cell.angle_gamma   90.00
#
_symmetry.space_group_name_H-M   'P 1'
#
loop_
_entity.id
_entity.type
_entity.pdbx_description
1 polymer ?
#
loop_
_entity_poly.entity_id
_entity_poly.type
_entity_poly.pdbx_seq_one_letter_code
_entity_poly.pdbx_strand_id
1 'polypeptide(L)'
;AEQLRKNDNAVMDSGVLSAVVTGYGEAPMPGNGEMTCYLLLHNRNGEYTLWGNELEKYRTRIFERVDLMRDRSGYICDRSEIGQHPPLQRVYSSATFEQLLTQVCQTWPQYTRNLRQPKTWPESFCLGEDRQPAMPSLAARKVDFTQGRLLPTLMPVMSSVDRETRQLQLLLVMGVDDSLGGVVRLNGTLYPAFAVPSADNSQLVISALTDKGLRYAGYGVAVNHDADSHISPAPELMEFHLKTREAPLFAAVNTPEKQPDHLFRSLGFNRTWDEWRREEDARTHTTERRHDRGWSQ
;
A
#
# COMPACT_ATOMS: atom_id res chain seq x y z
N ALA A 1 -27.76 1.91 8.61
CA ALA A 1 -26.71 1.25 9.43
C ALA A 1 -25.88 0.24 8.61
N GLU A 2 -26.50 -0.56 7.73
CA GLU A 2 -25.79 -1.56 6.92
C GLU A 2 -24.95 -0.97 5.77
N GLN A 3 -25.43 0.11 5.13
CA GLN A 3 -24.69 0.84 4.08
C GLN A 3 -23.39 1.52 4.57
N LEU A 4 -23.31 1.88 5.86
CA LEU A 4 -22.11 2.48 6.49
C LEU A 4 -20.99 1.46 6.73
N ARG A 5 -21.22 0.17 6.43
CA ARG A 5 -20.20 -0.88 6.48
C ARG A 5 -19.54 -1.13 5.12
N LYS A 6 -20.04 -0.53 4.04
CA LYS A 6 -19.51 -0.69 2.68
C LYS A 6 -18.55 0.45 2.36
N ASN A 7 -17.43 0.09 1.76
CA ASN A 7 -16.44 1.01 1.23
C ASN A 7 -16.24 0.67 -0.25
N ASP A 8 -16.87 1.45 -1.12
CA ASP A 8 -16.90 1.20 -2.56
C ASP A 8 -15.86 2.02 -3.32
N ASN A 9 -14.87 2.55 -2.61
CA ASN A 9 -13.79 3.37 -3.19
C ASN A 9 -13.07 2.68 -4.37
N ALA A 10 -12.99 1.35 -4.37
CA ALA A 10 -12.39 0.56 -5.45
C ALA A 10 -13.15 0.66 -6.78
N VAL A 11 -14.44 1.04 -6.78
CA VAL A 11 -15.19 1.28 -8.03
C VAL A 11 -14.55 2.39 -8.85
N MET A 12 -13.86 3.33 -8.21
CA MET A 12 -13.18 4.45 -8.86
C MET A 12 -11.93 4.03 -9.64
N ASP A 13 -11.43 2.80 -9.43
CA ASP A 13 -10.29 2.26 -10.17
C ASP A 13 -10.71 1.85 -11.60
N SER A 14 -12.01 1.70 -11.84
CA SER A 14 -12.59 1.42 -13.16
C SER A 14 -12.87 2.67 -14.01
N GLY A 15 -12.64 3.87 -13.48
CA GLY A 15 -12.78 5.14 -14.18
C GLY A 15 -13.79 6.10 -13.53
N VAL A 16 -14.61 6.76 -14.36
CA VAL A 16 -15.56 7.80 -13.91
C VAL A 16 -16.86 7.16 -13.43
N LEU A 17 -17.25 7.44 -12.19
CA LEU A 17 -18.55 7.13 -11.62
C LEU A 17 -19.52 8.31 -11.78
N SER A 18 -20.42 8.19 -12.75
CA SER A 18 -21.57 9.09 -12.87
C SER A 18 -22.71 8.65 -11.95
N ALA A 19 -23.09 9.47 -10.98
CA ALA A 19 -24.16 9.16 -10.04
C ALA A 19 -24.85 10.42 -9.49
N VAL A 20 -25.99 10.23 -8.81
CA VAL A 20 -26.66 11.29 -8.05
C VAL A 20 -26.28 11.15 -6.58
N VAL A 21 -25.92 12.26 -5.93
CA VAL A 21 -25.64 12.29 -4.50
C VAL A 21 -26.95 12.11 -3.73
N THR A 22 -27.06 11.06 -2.93
CA THR A 22 -28.25 10.76 -2.13
C THR A 22 -28.07 11.07 -0.65
N GLY A 23 -26.83 11.23 -0.19
CA GLY A 23 -26.53 11.55 1.19
C GLY A 23 -25.07 11.84 1.44
N TYR A 24 -24.79 12.42 2.60
CA TYR A 24 -23.47 12.77 3.09
C TYR A 24 -23.44 12.60 4.62
N GLY A 25 -22.29 12.26 5.17
CA GLY A 25 -22.06 12.35 6.60
C GLY A 25 -20.60 12.08 6.97
N GLU A 26 -20.34 12.04 8.26
CA GLU A 26 -19.03 11.69 8.82
C GLU A 26 -19.19 10.47 9.73
N ALA A 27 -18.29 9.51 9.60
CA ALA A 27 -18.29 8.29 10.40
C ALA A 27 -16.89 7.65 10.43
N PRO A 28 -16.62 6.76 11.40
CA PRO A 28 -15.43 5.90 11.36
C PRO A 28 -15.44 5.01 10.11
N MET A 29 -14.40 5.10 9.30
CA MET A 29 -14.30 4.40 8.02
C MET A 29 -14.19 2.88 8.21
N PRO A 30 -14.92 2.08 7.41
CA PRO A 30 -14.75 0.63 7.39
C PRO A 30 -13.33 0.25 6.97
N GLY A 31 -12.62 -0.47 7.84
CA GLY A 31 -11.25 -0.96 7.61
C GLY A 31 -10.25 -0.41 8.62
N ASN A 32 -10.07 0.91 8.65
CA ASN A 32 -9.07 1.57 9.52
C ASN A 32 -9.69 2.28 10.75
N GLY A 33 -11.00 2.51 10.77
CA GLY A 33 -11.70 3.17 11.88
C GLY A 33 -11.45 4.68 12.01
N GLU A 34 -10.79 5.30 11.02
CA GLU A 34 -10.52 6.74 11.02
C GLU A 34 -11.82 7.53 10.80
N MET A 35 -12.02 8.62 11.55
CA MET A 35 -13.17 9.49 11.33
C MET A 35 -12.99 10.24 10.03
N THR A 36 -13.87 10.00 9.04
CA THR A 36 -13.80 10.64 7.73
C THR A 36 -15.19 10.88 7.15
N CYS A 37 -15.24 11.66 6.07
CA CYS A 37 -16.47 11.92 5.34
C CYS A 37 -16.84 10.72 4.46
N TYR A 38 -18.14 10.46 4.32
CA TYR A 38 -18.69 9.53 3.33
C TYR A 38 -19.73 10.21 2.45
N LEU A 39 -19.85 9.73 1.23
CA LEU A 39 -20.82 10.18 0.24
C LEU A 39 -21.64 8.98 -0.24
N LEU A 40 -22.96 9.08 -0.13
CA LEU A 40 -23.90 8.10 -0.66
C LEU A 40 -24.29 8.53 -2.07
N LEU A 41 -24.19 7.57 -3.00
CA LEU A 41 -24.41 7.79 -4.42
C LEU A 41 -25.35 6.73 -4.96
N HIS A 42 -26.18 7.11 -5.93
CA HIS A 42 -27.07 6.19 -6.62
C HIS A 42 -27.05 6.41 -8.13
N ASN A 43 -26.97 5.32 -8.89
CA ASN A 43 -27.18 5.32 -10.33
C ASN A 43 -27.89 4.02 -10.77
N ARG A 44 -28.06 3.84 -12.09
CA ARG A 44 -28.72 2.66 -12.67
C ARG A 44 -28.06 1.30 -12.33
N ASN A 45 -26.79 1.31 -11.94
CA ASN A 45 -26.03 0.11 -11.59
C ASN A 45 -26.11 -0.22 -10.09
N GLY A 46 -26.62 0.69 -9.26
CA GLY A 46 -26.82 0.48 -7.83
C GLY A 46 -26.47 1.69 -6.96
N GLU A 47 -26.35 1.39 -5.67
CA GLU A 47 -25.94 2.34 -4.62
C GLU A 47 -24.46 2.15 -4.29
N TYR A 48 -23.76 3.24 -4.03
CA TYR A 48 -22.34 3.27 -3.67
C TYR A 48 -22.11 4.15 -2.45
N THR A 49 -21.18 3.72 -1.59
CA THR A 49 -20.67 4.52 -0.47
C THR A 49 -19.19 4.79 -0.70
N LEU A 50 -18.86 6.05 -1.03
CA LEU A 50 -17.48 6.52 -1.15
C LEU A 50 -17.03 7.17 0.17
N TRP A 51 -15.74 7.07 0.47
CA TRP A 51 -15.14 7.56 1.72
C TRP A 51 -13.90 8.41 1.43
N GLY A 52 -13.75 9.52 2.14
CA GLY A 52 -12.59 10.40 2.08
C GLY A 52 -12.92 11.83 2.51
N ASN A 53 -12.01 12.50 3.23
CA ASN A 53 -12.22 13.87 3.72
C ASN A 53 -12.46 14.88 2.61
N GLU A 54 -12.00 14.58 1.40
CA GLU A 54 -12.28 15.35 0.20
C GLU A 54 -13.75 15.50 -0.16
N LEU A 55 -14.58 14.60 0.34
CA LEU A 55 -15.98 14.54 0.01
C LEU A 55 -16.80 15.62 0.73
N GLU A 56 -16.21 16.33 1.70
CA GLU A 56 -16.87 17.42 2.45
C GLU A 56 -17.49 18.46 1.51
N LYS A 57 -16.83 18.77 0.38
CA LYS A 57 -17.32 19.75 -0.59
C LYS A 57 -18.65 19.36 -1.25
N TYR A 58 -19.03 18.09 -1.24
CA TYR A 58 -20.30 17.60 -1.78
C TYR A 58 -21.44 17.63 -0.76
N ARG A 59 -21.19 18.05 0.50
CA ARG A 59 -22.21 18.09 1.56
C ARG A 59 -23.45 18.90 1.19
N THR A 60 -23.29 19.92 0.35
CA THR A 60 -24.39 20.79 -0.12
C THR A 60 -24.95 20.38 -1.48
N ARG A 61 -24.39 19.35 -2.12
CA ARG A 61 -24.74 18.89 -3.47
C ARG A 61 -25.69 17.69 -3.46
N ILE A 62 -26.45 17.50 -2.38
CA ILE A 62 -27.44 16.42 -2.28
C ILE A 62 -28.49 16.58 -3.39
N PHE A 63 -28.82 15.49 -4.06
CA PHE A 63 -29.65 15.39 -5.25
C PHE A 63 -29.05 15.96 -6.55
N GLU A 64 -27.80 16.41 -6.52
CA GLU A 64 -27.09 16.78 -7.75
C GLU A 64 -26.44 15.56 -8.40
N ARG A 65 -26.33 15.62 -9.73
CA ARG A 65 -25.54 14.67 -10.49
C ARG A 65 -24.06 15.08 -10.42
N VAL A 66 -23.21 14.10 -10.14
CA VAL A 66 -21.76 14.21 -10.09
C VAL A 66 -21.12 13.18 -11.02
N ASP A 67 -20.02 13.56 -11.63
CA ASP A 67 -19.17 12.65 -12.41
C ASP A 67 -17.84 12.50 -11.66
N LEU A 68 -17.80 11.59 -10.69
CA LEU A 68 -16.65 11.44 -9.81
C LEU A 68 -15.60 10.53 -10.42
N MET A 69 -14.33 10.76 -10.13
CA MET A 69 -13.26 9.82 -10.42
C MET A 69 -12.13 9.93 -9.40
N ARG A 70 -11.29 8.90 -9.36
CA ARG A 70 -10.04 8.92 -8.60
C ARG A 70 -8.94 9.51 -9.45
N ASP A 71 -8.32 10.59 -8.99
CA ASP A 71 -7.14 11.14 -9.64
C ASP A 71 -5.88 10.29 -9.34
N ARG A 72 -4.74 10.65 -9.95
CA ARG A 72 -3.48 9.91 -9.78
C ARG A 72 -2.95 9.89 -8.34
N SER A 73 -3.44 10.78 -7.49
CA SER A 73 -3.07 10.85 -6.07
C SER A 73 -3.94 9.93 -5.18
N GLY A 74 -5.03 9.38 -5.75
CA GLY A 74 -6.02 8.59 -5.03
C GLY A 74 -7.23 9.38 -4.56
N TYR A 75 -7.28 10.68 -4.86
CA TYR A 75 -8.30 11.62 -4.39
C TYR A 75 -9.57 11.52 -5.24
N ILE A 76 -10.72 11.50 -4.59
CA ILE A 76 -12.01 11.47 -5.27
C ILE A 76 -12.47 12.89 -5.61
N CYS A 77 -12.46 13.25 -6.90
CA CYS A 77 -12.87 14.55 -7.39
C CYS A 77 -13.92 14.45 -8.51
N ASP A 78 -14.58 15.56 -8.79
CA ASP A 78 -15.43 15.69 -9.96
C ASP A 78 -14.51 15.74 -11.19
N ARG A 79 -14.91 15.08 -12.27
CA ARG A 79 -14.14 15.02 -13.52
C ARG A 79 -13.79 16.41 -14.05
N SER A 80 -14.63 17.42 -13.79
CA SER A 80 -14.36 18.80 -14.18
C SER A 80 -13.18 19.43 -13.45
N GLU A 81 -12.78 18.88 -12.31
CA GLU A 81 -11.74 19.44 -11.43
C GLU A 81 -10.34 18.83 -11.68
N ILE A 82 -10.22 17.89 -12.62
CA ILE A 82 -8.93 17.26 -12.96
C ILE A 82 -7.93 18.33 -13.39
N GLY A 83 -6.75 18.30 -12.76
CA GLY A 83 -5.67 19.24 -13.04
C GLY A 83 -5.90 20.66 -12.49
N GLN A 84 -7.04 20.92 -11.83
CA GLN A 84 -7.33 22.18 -11.14
C GLN A 84 -6.94 22.14 -9.66
N HIS A 85 -6.63 20.96 -9.14
CA HIS A 85 -6.21 20.79 -7.75
C HIS A 85 -4.71 21.02 -7.59
N PRO A 86 -4.29 21.69 -6.49
CA PRO A 86 -2.88 21.70 -6.13
C PRO A 86 -2.40 20.27 -5.87
N PRO A 87 -1.14 19.95 -6.21
CA PRO A 87 -0.62 18.60 -6.08
C PRO A 87 -0.71 18.12 -4.63
N LEU A 88 -1.07 16.85 -4.42
CA LEU A 88 -1.07 16.26 -3.09
C LEU A 88 0.35 15.91 -2.64
N GLN A 89 0.67 16.27 -1.40
CA GLN A 89 1.87 15.86 -0.72
C GLN A 89 1.54 15.10 0.57
N ARG A 90 2.14 13.94 0.76
CA ARG A 90 2.10 13.19 2.03
C ARG A 90 3.33 13.52 2.84
N VAL A 91 3.15 13.96 4.08
CA VAL A 91 4.23 14.40 4.96
C VAL A 91 4.43 13.38 6.07
N TYR A 92 5.66 12.90 6.23
CA TYR A 92 6.02 11.92 7.24
C TYR A 92 7.08 12.48 8.20
N SER A 93 6.97 12.10 9.47
CA SER A 93 7.95 12.46 10.50
C SER A 93 9.23 11.62 10.35
N SER A 94 10.37 12.30 10.19
CA SER A 94 11.66 11.61 10.19
C SER A 94 12.00 11.05 11.55
N ALA A 95 11.59 11.71 12.64
CA ALA A 95 11.82 11.21 14.00
C ALA A 95 11.13 9.87 14.23
N THR A 96 9.90 9.71 13.71
CA THR A 96 9.18 8.43 13.79
C THR A 96 9.87 7.36 12.95
N PHE A 97 10.37 7.72 11.77
CA PHE A 97 11.11 6.78 10.92
C PHE A 97 12.49 6.40 11.51
N GLU A 98 13.19 7.33 12.14
CA GLU A 98 14.44 7.09 12.87
C GLU A 98 14.22 6.15 14.07
N GLN A 99 13.13 6.34 14.81
CA GLN A 99 12.74 5.44 15.90
C GLN A 99 12.48 4.02 15.37
N LEU A 100 11.75 3.87 14.26
CA LEU A 100 11.51 2.58 13.62
C LEU A 100 12.84 1.92 13.22
N LEU A 101 13.73 2.66 12.57
CA LEU A 101 15.04 2.14 12.16
C LEU A 101 15.88 1.70 13.35
N THR A 102 15.83 2.45 14.45
CA THR A 102 16.53 2.11 15.69
C THR A 102 16.07 0.74 16.20
N GLN A 103 14.75 0.50 16.24
CA GLN A 103 14.19 -0.80 16.61
C GLN A 103 14.65 -1.89 15.64
N VAL A 104 14.58 -1.66 14.32
CA VAL A 104 15.03 -2.62 13.30
C VAL A 104 16.50 -3.00 13.52
N CYS A 105 17.35 -2.03 13.82
CA CYS A 105 18.76 -2.28 14.08
C CYS A 105 19.01 -3.08 15.36
N GLN A 106 18.19 -2.87 16.39
CA GLN A 106 18.25 -3.61 17.65
C GLN A 106 17.74 -5.05 17.49
N THR A 107 16.71 -5.28 16.67
CA THR A 107 16.13 -6.61 16.44
C THR A 107 16.99 -7.48 15.51
N TRP A 108 17.63 -6.89 14.51
CA TRP A 108 18.45 -7.62 13.51
C TRP A 108 19.88 -7.08 13.35
N PRO A 109 20.67 -6.97 14.44
CA PRO A 109 22.00 -6.33 14.40
C PRO A 109 22.99 -7.03 13.47
N GLN A 110 22.87 -8.34 13.29
CA GLN A 110 23.71 -9.13 12.38
C GLN A 110 23.52 -8.74 10.91
N TYR A 111 22.34 -8.25 10.54
CA TYR A 111 22.02 -7.88 9.15
C TYR A 111 22.17 -6.38 8.89
N THR A 112 22.08 -5.54 9.93
CA THR A 112 22.06 -4.08 9.83
C THR A 112 23.38 -3.41 10.23
N ARG A 113 24.41 -4.18 10.62
CA ARG A 113 25.70 -3.64 11.11
C ARG A 113 26.33 -2.57 10.19
N ASN A 114 26.21 -2.74 8.87
CA ASN A 114 26.80 -1.83 7.88
C ASN A 114 25.78 -0.86 7.28
N LEU A 115 24.70 -0.56 8.02
CA LEU A 115 23.69 0.41 7.59
C LEU A 115 24.32 1.80 7.49
N ARG A 116 24.27 2.40 6.31
CA ARG A 116 24.70 3.76 6.08
C ARG A 116 23.58 4.74 6.42
N GLN A 117 23.59 5.22 7.66
CA GLN A 117 22.65 6.24 8.11
C GLN A 117 23.02 7.63 7.56
N PRO A 118 22.04 8.52 7.33
CA PRO A 118 22.32 9.90 6.95
C PRO A 118 23.03 10.64 8.09
N LYS A 119 23.96 11.53 7.75
CA LYS A 119 24.62 12.40 8.75
C LYS A 119 23.65 13.34 9.45
N THR A 120 22.60 13.77 8.75
CA THR A 120 21.58 14.69 9.25
C THR A 120 20.21 14.19 8.81
N TRP A 121 19.31 14.00 9.76
CA TRP A 121 17.92 13.68 9.48
C TRP A 121 17.16 14.97 9.14
N PRO A 122 16.39 15.01 8.05
CA PRO A 122 15.47 16.12 7.82
C PRO A 122 14.37 16.10 8.89
N GLU A 123 13.68 17.20 9.18
CA GLU A 123 12.57 17.18 10.16
C GLU A 123 11.41 16.28 9.68
N SER A 124 11.09 16.40 8.40
CA SER A 124 10.10 15.58 7.71
C SER A 124 10.53 15.34 6.26
N PHE A 125 9.93 14.34 5.62
CA PHE A 125 10.04 14.17 4.18
C PHE A 125 8.65 14.15 3.54
N CYS A 126 8.57 14.70 2.33
CA CYS A 126 7.34 14.80 1.56
C CYS A 126 7.38 13.81 0.40
N LEU A 127 6.27 13.10 0.18
CA LEU A 127 6.04 12.31 -1.02
C LEU A 127 4.99 13.01 -1.87
N GLY A 128 5.21 13.04 -3.19
CA GLY A 128 4.23 13.52 -4.15
C GLY A 128 3.07 12.54 -4.36
N GLU A 129 2.21 12.85 -5.32
CA GLU A 129 1.05 12.04 -5.70
C GLU A 129 1.43 10.64 -6.16
N ASP A 130 2.51 10.57 -6.94
CA ASP A 130 3.15 9.34 -7.43
C ASP A 130 3.95 8.60 -6.35
N ARG A 131 3.88 9.09 -5.10
CA ARG A 131 4.57 8.57 -3.93
C ARG A 131 6.10 8.64 -3.99
N GLN A 132 6.65 9.38 -4.94
CA GLN A 132 8.08 9.64 -5.00
C GLN A 132 8.46 10.83 -4.11
N PRO A 133 9.73 10.91 -3.64
CA PRO A 133 10.18 12.03 -2.84
C PRO A 133 10.02 13.36 -3.60
N ALA A 134 9.36 14.31 -2.96
CA ALA A 134 9.07 15.64 -3.50
C ALA A 134 9.58 16.73 -2.57
N MET A 135 9.91 17.89 -3.14
CA MET A 135 10.23 19.07 -2.34
C MET A 135 8.95 19.60 -1.67
N PRO A 136 8.99 20.01 -0.39
CA PRO A 136 7.82 20.59 0.27
C PRO A 136 7.30 21.81 -0.49
N SER A 137 5.99 21.84 -0.77
CA SER A 137 5.34 22.96 -1.45
C SER A 137 4.31 23.60 -0.52
N LEU A 138 4.27 24.93 -0.51
CA LEU A 138 3.24 25.71 0.20
C LEU A 138 1.90 25.70 -0.53
N ALA A 139 1.92 25.54 -1.85
CA ALA A 139 0.71 25.46 -2.66
C ALA A 139 0.09 24.06 -2.63
N ALA A 140 0.85 23.02 -2.27
CA ALA A 140 0.36 21.65 -2.23
C ALA A 140 -0.63 21.41 -1.09
N ARG A 141 -1.64 20.59 -1.36
CA ARG A 141 -2.48 20.02 -0.31
C ARG A 141 -1.67 18.98 0.46
N LYS A 142 -1.71 19.01 1.79
CA LYS A 142 -0.91 18.12 2.64
C LYS A 142 -1.80 17.11 3.36
N VAL A 143 -1.37 15.84 3.34
CA VAL A 143 -1.85 14.81 4.26
C VAL A 143 -0.72 14.53 5.24
N ASP A 144 -1.00 14.74 6.53
CA ASP A 144 0.02 14.74 7.58
C ASP A 144 0.00 13.43 8.38
N PHE A 145 1.11 12.71 8.33
CA PHE A 145 1.34 11.46 9.07
C PHE A 145 2.36 11.66 10.21
N THR A 146 2.72 12.89 10.56
CA THR A 146 3.77 13.20 11.54
C THR A 146 3.41 12.79 12.97
N GLN A 147 2.12 12.72 13.30
CA GLN A 147 1.61 12.29 14.61
C GLN A 147 1.37 10.78 14.70
N GLY A 148 1.67 10.02 13.64
CA GLY A 148 1.49 8.58 13.62
C GLY A 148 2.34 7.87 14.66
N ARG A 149 1.79 6.81 15.25
CA ARG A 149 2.47 5.98 16.25
C ARG A 149 2.92 4.67 15.63
N LEU A 150 4.13 4.24 15.99
CA LEU A 150 4.63 2.92 15.64
C LEU A 150 3.92 1.85 16.46
N LEU A 151 3.85 0.64 15.88
CA LEU A 151 3.46 -0.54 16.63
C LEU A 151 4.46 -0.79 17.79
N PRO A 152 3.99 -1.29 18.95
CA PRO A 152 4.86 -1.58 20.09
C PRO A 152 5.83 -2.73 19.82
N THR A 153 5.54 -3.56 18.83
CA THR A 153 6.39 -4.67 18.38
C THR A 153 6.54 -4.59 16.88
N LEU A 154 7.78 -4.72 16.40
CA LEU A 154 8.05 -4.74 14.98
C LEU A 154 7.31 -5.90 14.32
N MET A 155 6.64 -5.58 13.22
CA MET A 155 5.97 -6.55 12.39
C MET A 155 6.72 -6.65 11.06
N PRO A 156 7.56 -7.69 10.87
CA PRO A 156 8.23 -7.94 9.59
C PRO A 156 7.18 -8.21 8.52
N VAL A 157 7.25 -7.46 7.42
CA VAL A 157 6.31 -7.62 6.30
C VAL A 157 6.96 -8.44 5.21
N MET A 158 8.18 -8.10 4.82
CA MET A 158 8.88 -8.85 3.79
C MET A 158 10.38 -8.71 3.90
N SER A 159 11.08 -9.72 3.40
CA SER A 159 12.54 -9.72 3.38
C SER A 159 13.10 -10.42 2.16
N SER A 160 14.32 -10.03 1.80
CA SER A 160 15.10 -10.67 0.75
C SER A 160 16.54 -10.82 1.23
N VAL A 161 17.05 -12.05 1.15
CA VAL A 161 18.42 -12.41 1.49
C VAL A 161 19.03 -13.10 0.28
N ASP A 162 20.22 -12.64 -0.10
CA ASP A 162 20.97 -13.25 -1.17
C ASP A 162 21.36 -14.70 -0.80
N ARG A 163 21.04 -15.67 -1.67
CA ARG A 163 21.19 -17.09 -1.34
C ARG A 163 22.64 -17.51 -1.19
N GLU A 164 23.54 -16.91 -1.96
CA GLU A 164 24.96 -17.28 -2.01
C GLU A 164 25.74 -16.60 -0.89
N THR A 165 25.63 -15.28 -0.81
CA THR A 165 26.39 -14.44 0.13
C THR A 165 25.75 -14.35 1.51
N ARG A 166 24.49 -14.81 1.65
CA ARG A 166 23.66 -14.66 2.85
C ARG A 166 23.48 -13.20 3.31
N GLN A 167 23.72 -12.25 2.41
CA GLN A 167 23.59 -10.84 2.72
C GLN A 167 22.13 -10.39 2.57
N LEU A 168 21.65 -9.63 3.57
CA LEU A 168 20.37 -8.96 3.48
C LEU A 168 20.36 -7.96 2.33
N GLN A 169 19.38 -8.09 1.45
CA GLN A 169 19.12 -7.21 0.30
C GLN A 169 17.96 -6.26 0.58
N LEU A 170 16.93 -6.73 1.28
CA LEU A 170 15.76 -5.93 1.65
C LEU A 170 15.18 -6.47 2.97
N LEU A 171 14.75 -5.58 3.85
CA LEU A 171 13.86 -5.89 4.97
C LEU A 171 12.91 -4.71 5.15
N LEU A 172 11.61 -4.97 5.07
CA LEU A 172 10.56 -4.00 5.34
C LEU A 172 9.69 -4.50 6.49
N VAL A 173 9.40 -3.60 7.42
CA VAL A 173 8.53 -3.79 8.58
C VAL A 173 7.39 -2.76 8.50
N MET A 174 6.27 -3.05 9.17
CA MET A 174 5.15 -2.10 9.29
C MET A 174 5.62 -0.81 9.94
N GLY A 175 5.29 0.31 9.31
CA GLY A 175 5.55 1.66 9.78
C GLY A 175 4.29 2.31 10.35
N VAL A 176 4.16 3.61 10.12
CA VAL A 176 2.94 4.36 10.44
C VAL A 176 1.92 4.13 9.34
N ASP A 177 0.67 3.83 9.72
CA ASP A 177 -0.41 3.62 8.75
C ASP A 177 -0.02 2.52 7.73
N ASP A 178 -0.35 2.67 6.45
CA ASP A 178 0.05 1.74 5.37
C ASP A 178 1.51 1.92 4.89
N SER A 179 2.33 2.74 5.57
CA SER A 179 3.74 2.85 5.21
C SER A 179 4.57 1.70 5.75
N LEU A 180 5.63 1.37 5.02
CA LEU A 180 6.65 0.41 5.44
C LEU A 180 7.98 1.12 5.63
N GLY A 181 8.75 0.66 6.60
CA GLY A 181 10.12 1.14 6.82
C GLY A 181 11.08 -0.01 7.04
N GLY A 182 12.38 0.25 6.88
CA GLY A 182 13.40 -0.77 7.11
C GLY A 182 14.67 -0.45 6.36
N VAL A 183 15.21 -1.42 5.63
CA VAL A 183 16.50 -1.29 4.94
C VAL A 183 16.47 -1.90 3.54
N VAL A 184 17.23 -1.30 2.63
CA VAL A 184 17.42 -1.78 1.26
C VAL A 184 18.88 -1.66 0.84
N ARG A 185 19.40 -2.67 0.14
CA ARG A 185 20.75 -2.67 -0.42
C ARG A 185 20.71 -2.14 -1.85
N LEU A 186 21.45 -1.07 -2.09
CA LEU A 186 21.60 -0.42 -3.40
C LEU A 186 23.10 -0.29 -3.71
N ASN A 187 23.54 -0.77 -4.87
CA ASN A 187 24.97 -0.81 -5.25
C ASN A 187 25.88 -1.35 -4.12
N GLY A 188 25.48 -2.47 -3.51
CA GLY A 188 26.24 -3.10 -2.41
C GLY A 188 26.18 -2.39 -1.06
N THR A 189 25.60 -1.18 -0.96
CA THR A 189 25.48 -0.42 0.29
C THR A 189 24.08 -0.54 0.87
N LEU A 190 23.98 -0.76 2.19
CA LEU A 190 22.69 -0.86 2.89
C LEU A 190 22.24 0.53 3.34
N TYR A 191 21.04 0.95 2.96
CA TYR A 191 20.45 2.25 3.31
C TYR A 191 19.13 2.06 4.06
N PRO A 192 18.73 3.04 4.92
CA PRO A 192 17.38 3.10 5.43
C PRO A 192 16.39 3.22 4.27
N ALA A 193 15.33 2.42 4.29
CA ALA A 193 14.31 2.34 3.26
C ALA A 193 12.95 2.77 3.82
N PHE A 194 12.24 3.60 3.07
CA PHE A 194 10.87 3.98 3.32
C PHE A 194 10.04 3.61 2.09
N ALA A 195 8.94 2.90 2.27
CA ALA A 195 8.10 2.44 1.18
C ALA A 195 6.63 2.70 1.47
N VAL A 196 5.87 3.03 0.43
CA VAL A 196 4.43 3.28 0.52
C VAL A 196 3.71 2.71 -0.70
N PRO A 197 2.49 2.19 -0.53
CA PRO A 197 1.64 1.84 -1.65
C PRO A 197 1.37 3.04 -2.56
N SER A 198 1.33 2.80 -3.87
CA SER A 198 0.78 3.71 -4.86
C SER A 198 -0.71 3.94 -4.60
N ALA A 199 -1.27 4.98 -5.19
CA ALA A 199 -2.68 5.36 -4.95
C ALA A 199 -3.70 4.27 -5.34
N ASP A 200 -3.34 3.43 -6.32
CA ASP A 200 -4.11 2.30 -6.83
C ASP A 200 -3.64 0.95 -6.25
N ASN A 201 -2.69 0.97 -5.31
CA ASN A 201 -2.01 -0.21 -4.75
C ASN A 201 -1.35 -1.14 -5.78
N SER A 202 -1.15 -0.70 -7.03
CA SER A 202 -0.49 -1.51 -8.05
C SER A 202 1.02 -1.67 -7.82
N GLN A 203 1.61 -0.74 -7.07
CA GLN A 203 3.05 -0.71 -6.79
C GLN A 203 3.31 -0.34 -5.33
N LEU A 204 4.34 -0.94 -4.75
CA LEU A 204 4.96 -0.47 -3.52
C LEU A 204 6.17 0.41 -3.87
N VAL A 205 6.02 1.73 -3.81
CA VAL A 205 7.10 2.67 -4.14
C VAL A 205 8.11 2.69 -3.00
N ILE A 206 9.38 2.41 -3.30
CA ILE A 206 10.47 2.38 -2.30
C ILE A 206 11.45 3.53 -2.53
N SER A 207 11.80 4.19 -1.44
CA SER A 207 12.78 5.26 -1.37
C SER A 207 13.87 4.93 -0.36
N ALA A 208 15.10 5.35 -0.64
CA ALA A 208 16.23 5.22 0.27
C ALA A 208 16.59 6.58 0.87
N LEU A 209 16.84 6.62 2.17
CA LEU A 209 17.31 7.82 2.84
C LEU A 209 18.83 7.90 2.75
N THR A 210 19.32 9.00 2.18
CA THR A 210 20.75 9.25 1.96
C THR A 210 21.17 10.55 2.65
N ASP A 211 22.48 10.84 2.66
CA ASP A 211 23.01 12.15 3.07
C ASP A 211 22.40 13.33 2.27
N LYS A 212 21.81 13.08 1.11
CA LYS A 212 21.14 14.08 0.26
C LYS A 212 19.61 14.06 0.40
N GLY A 213 19.10 13.52 1.50
CA GLY A 213 17.67 13.32 1.75
C GLY A 213 17.11 12.05 1.14
N LEU A 214 15.77 11.93 1.17
CA LEU A 214 15.03 10.79 0.66
C LEU A 214 15.10 10.76 -0.88
N ARG A 215 15.44 9.61 -1.45
CA ARG A 215 15.61 9.43 -2.90
C ARG A 215 14.85 8.20 -3.37
N TYR A 216 14.15 8.34 -4.48
CA TYR A 216 13.48 7.21 -5.12
C TYR A 216 14.49 6.10 -5.44
N ALA A 217 14.21 4.90 -4.96
CA ALA A 217 15.07 3.72 -5.08
C ALA A 217 14.51 2.67 -6.06
N GLY A 218 13.20 2.67 -6.28
CA GLY A 218 12.52 1.72 -7.16
C GLY A 218 11.07 1.51 -6.77
N TYR A 219 10.51 0.38 -7.21
CA TYR A 219 9.17 -0.06 -6.83
C TYR A 219 9.09 -1.58 -6.75
N GLY A 220 8.14 -2.09 -5.97
CA GLY A 220 7.79 -3.50 -5.88
C GLY A 220 6.42 -3.77 -6.48
N VAL A 221 6.23 -4.95 -7.07
CA VAL A 221 4.93 -5.45 -7.55
C VAL A 221 4.64 -6.82 -6.95
N ALA A 222 3.39 -7.07 -6.60
CA ALA A 222 2.94 -8.37 -6.13
C ALA A 222 2.96 -9.40 -7.28
N VAL A 223 3.49 -10.60 -7.03
CA VAL A 223 3.46 -11.70 -7.98
C VAL A 223 2.08 -12.37 -7.89
N ASN A 224 1.18 -11.97 -8.78
CA ASN A 224 -0.21 -12.43 -8.80
C ASN A 224 -0.51 -13.53 -9.83
N HIS A 225 0.43 -13.78 -10.74
CA HIS A 225 0.30 -14.75 -11.81
C HIS A 225 1.64 -15.44 -12.05
N ASP A 226 1.59 -16.73 -12.35
CA ASP A 226 2.73 -17.49 -12.88
C ASP A 226 2.58 -17.58 -14.40
N ALA A 227 3.64 -17.33 -15.15
CA ALA A 227 3.59 -17.25 -16.61
C ALA A 227 3.17 -18.57 -17.26
N ASP A 228 3.48 -19.69 -16.59
CA ASP A 228 3.31 -21.05 -17.12
C ASP A 228 2.11 -21.78 -16.52
N SER A 229 1.33 -21.12 -15.64
CA SER A 229 0.27 -21.78 -14.88
C SER A 229 -1.01 -20.96 -14.79
N HIS A 230 -2.14 -21.61 -15.04
CA HIS A 230 -3.46 -21.05 -14.72
C HIS A 230 -3.76 -21.01 -13.22
N ILE A 231 -2.86 -21.55 -12.40
CA ILE A 231 -2.96 -21.55 -10.94
C ILE A 231 -2.40 -20.22 -10.43
N SER A 232 -3.24 -19.44 -9.77
CA SER A 232 -2.77 -18.25 -9.07
C SER A 232 -1.80 -18.64 -7.95
N PRO A 233 -0.59 -18.04 -7.91
CA PRO A 233 0.38 -18.29 -6.85
C PRO A 233 -0.14 -17.83 -5.49
N ALA A 234 0.47 -18.34 -4.41
CA ALA A 234 0.23 -17.85 -3.06
C ALA A 234 0.66 -16.38 -2.95
N PRO A 235 -0.01 -15.54 -2.14
CA PRO A 235 0.33 -14.14 -1.97
C PRO A 235 1.55 -13.98 -1.04
N GLU A 236 2.70 -14.51 -1.46
CA GLU A 236 3.90 -14.61 -0.62
C GLU A 236 5.15 -13.99 -1.23
N LEU A 237 5.07 -13.50 -2.47
CA LEU A 237 6.24 -13.03 -3.21
C LEU A 237 5.97 -11.68 -3.87
N MET A 238 6.94 -10.77 -3.74
CA MET A 238 6.98 -9.51 -4.47
C MET A 238 8.27 -9.41 -5.28
N GLU A 239 8.17 -8.76 -6.43
CA GLU A 239 9.27 -8.48 -7.34
C GLU A 239 9.62 -6.98 -7.26
N PHE A 240 10.87 -6.66 -6.94
CA PHE A 240 11.35 -5.28 -6.81
C PHE A 240 12.27 -4.89 -7.97
N HIS A 241 11.90 -3.81 -8.66
CA HIS A 241 12.69 -3.15 -9.68
C HIS A 241 13.44 -1.97 -9.05
N LEU A 242 14.71 -2.19 -8.68
CA LEU A 242 15.54 -1.20 -8.01
C LEU A 242 16.47 -0.50 -9.01
N LYS A 243 16.62 0.83 -8.92
CA LYS A 243 17.41 1.68 -9.85
C LYS A 243 18.86 1.26 -10.08
N THR A 244 19.42 0.44 -9.21
CA THR A 244 20.83 0.04 -9.19
C THR A 244 21.05 -1.43 -9.53
N ARG A 245 19.99 -2.09 -10.03
CA ARG A 245 19.96 -3.53 -10.26
C ARG A 245 19.32 -3.79 -11.62
N GLU A 246 20.01 -4.56 -12.46
CA GLU A 246 19.45 -4.97 -13.76
C GLU A 246 18.41 -6.08 -13.58
N ALA A 247 18.72 -7.06 -12.74
CA ALA A 247 17.79 -8.14 -12.40
C ALA A 247 16.86 -7.72 -11.25
N PRO A 248 15.56 -8.06 -11.32
CA PRO A 248 14.62 -7.86 -10.23
C PRO A 248 15.07 -8.55 -8.93
N LEU A 249 14.73 -7.94 -7.81
CA LEU A 249 14.95 -8.51 -6.48
C LEU A 249 13.64 -9.13 -5.98
N PHE A 250 13.65 -10.44 -5.75
CA PHE A 250 12.51 -11.12 -5.15
C PHE A 250 12.55 -11.02 -3.63
N ALA A 251 11.45 -10.61 -3.01
CA ALA A 251 11.28 -10.55 -1.57
C ALA A 251 10.07 -11.37 -1.14
N ALA A 252 10.26 -12.22 -0.13
CA ALA A 252 9.20 -13.04 0.42
C ALA A 252 8.45 -12.26 1.50
N VAL A 253 7.13 -12.37 1.52
CA VAL A 253 6.28 -11.89 2.61
C VAL A 253 6.57 -12.77 3.83
N ASN A 254 6.90 -12.13 4.96
CA ASN A 254 7.29 -12.83 6.17
C ASN A 254 6.04 -13.39 6.86
N THR A 255 6.01 -14.70 7.12
CA THR A 255 4.86 -15.39 7.77
C THR A 255 3.51 -14.88 7.26
N PRO A 256 3.18 -15.07 5.97
CA PRO A 256 1.98 -14.50 5.34
C PRO A 256 0.70 -14.81 6.13
N GLU A 257 0.62 -15.98 6.75
CA GLU A 257 -0.50 -16.44 7.57
C GLU A 257 -0.74 -15.61 8.84
N LYS A 258 0.20 -14.75 9.22
CA LYS A 258 0.11 -13.84 10.37
C LYS A 258 -0.04 -12.37 9.98
N GLN A 259 0.01 -12.07 8.68
CA GLN A 259 -0.17 -10.71 8.17
C GLN A 259 -1.66 -10.37 8.10
N PRO A 260 -2.06 -9.11 8.35
CA PRO A 260 -3.46 -8.71 8.25
C PRO A 260 -3.90 -8.62 6.78
N ASP A 261 -5.18 -8.90 6.54
CA ASP A 261 -5.77 -8.90 5.19
C ASP A 261 -5.57 -7.59 4.42
N HIS A 262 -5.69 -6.43 5.09
CA HIS A 262 -5.53 -5.13 4.45
C HIS A 262 -4.13 -4.92 3.88
N LEU A 263 -3.11 -5.53 4.48
CA LEU A 263 -1.73 -5.43 4.00
C LEU A 263 -1.56 -6.09 2.64
N PHE A 264 -2.18 -7.26 2.41
CA PHE A 264 -2.11 -7.90 1.10
C PHE A 264 -2.70 -7.02 0.00
N ARG A 265 -3.82 -6.36 0.30
CA ARG A 265 -4.46 -5.43 -0.62
C ARG A 265 -3.61 -4.19 -0.87
N SER A 266 -2.99 -3.61 0.15
CA SER A 266 -2.11 -2.45 0.01
C SER A 266 -0.81 -2.77 -0.72
N LEU A 267 -0.34 -4.02 -0.64
CA LEU A 267 0.81 -4.51 -1.40
C LEU A 267 0.48 -4.87 -2.86
N GLY A 268 -0.79 -4.83 -3.26
CA GLY A 268 -1.23 -5.11 -4.62
C GLY A 268 -1.51 -6.59 -4.91
N PHE A 269 -1.63 -7.43 -3.89
CA PHE A 269 -2.07 -8.82 -4.09
C PHE A 269 -3.56 -8.90 -4.44
N ASN A 270 -3.88 -9.72 -5.43
CA ASN A 270 -5.26 -9.96 -5.86
C ASN A 270 -6.07 -10.73 -4.80
N ARG A 271 -5.40 -11.37 -3.85
CA ARG A 271 -6.00 -12.18 -2.78
C ARG A 271 -5.26 -12.00 -1.48
N THR A 272 -5.98 -12.12 -0.37
CA THR A 272 -5.35 -12.30 0.94
C THR A 272 -4.92 -13.75 1.13
N TRP A 273 -4.08 -14.00 2.14
CA TRP A 273 -3.65 -15.36 2.47
C TRP A 273 -4.84 -16.29 2.75
N ASP A 274 -5.86 -15.81 3.46
CA ASP A 274 -7.05 -16.58 3.83
C ASP A 274 -7.98 -16.87 2.66
N GLU A 275 -8.08 -15.95 1.70
CA GLU A 275 -8.82 -16.18 0.45
C GLU A 275 -8.12 -17.23 -0.41
N TRP A 276 -6.80 -17.09 -0.60
CA TRP A 276 -6.01 -18.06 -1.36
C TRP A 276 -6.11 -19.47 -0.75
N ARG A 277 -5.95 -19.58 0.57
CA ARG A 277 -6.02 -20.87 1.28
C ARG A 277 -7.36 -21.57 1.08
N ARG A 278 -8.47 -20.84 1.21
CA ARG A 278 -9.83 -21.38 1.00
C ARG A 278 -10.03 -21.90 -0.42
N GLU A 279 -9.50 -21.21 -1.41
CA GLU A 279 -9.57 -21.66 -2.81
C GLU A 279 -8.69 -22.89 -3.04
N GLU A 280 -7.50 -22.93 -2.42
CA GLU A 280 -6.58 -24.06 -2.48
C GLU A 280 -7.21 -25.32 -1.89
N ASP A 281 -7.79 -25.22 -0.69
CA ASP A 281 -8.50 -26.30 0.00
C ASP A 281 -9.71 -26.79 -0.82
N ALA A 282 -10.47 -25.87 -1.43
CA ALA A 282 -11.58 -26.24 -2.29
C ALA A 282 -11.10 -27.04 -3.51
N ARG A 283 -9.97 -26.63 -4.11
CA ARG A 283 -9.40 -27.25 -5.30
C ARG A 283 -8.86 -28.65 -5.02
N THR A 284 -8.11 -28.84 -3.94
CA THR A 284 -7.58 -30.15 -3.52
C THR A 284 -8.74 -31.13 -3.26
N HIS A 285 -9.78 -30.71 -2.54
CA HIS A 285 -10.97 -31.54 -2.31
C HIS A 285 -11.76 -31.89 -3.58
N THR A 286 -11.84 -31.01 -4.59
CA THR A 286 -12.42 -31.40 -5.90
C THR A 286 -11.58 -32.42 -6.65
N THR A 287 -10.25 -32.37 -6.49
CA THR A 287 -9.32 -33.28 -7.17
C THR A 287 -9.38 -34.68 -6.56
N GLU A 288 -9.44 -34.78 -5.22
CA GLU A 288 -9.64 -36.03 -4.49
C GLU A 288 -10.96 -36.71 -4.88
N ARG A 289 -12.07 -35.95 -4.93
CA ARG A 289 -13.39 -36.48 -5.36
C ARG A 289 -13.42 -36.99 -6.80
N ARG A 290 -12.55 -36.49 -7.69
CA ARG A 290 -12.42 -36.99 -9.06
C ARG A 290 -11.59 -38.28 -9.11
N HIS A 291 -10.56 -38.39 -8.28
CA HIS A 291 -9.73 -39.59 -8.18
C HIS A 291 -10.52 -40.79 -7.65
N ASP A 292 -11.38 -40.60 -6.64
CA ASP A 292 -12.21 -41.67 -6.07
C ASP A 292 -13.28 -42.21 -7.06
N ARG A 293 -13.75 -41.37 -7.98
CA ARG A 293 -14.69 -41.80 -9.04
C ARG A 293 -14.02 -42.51 -10.21
N GLY A 294 -12.69 -42.46 -10.32
CA GLY A 294 -11.92 -43.11 -11.38
C GLY A 294 -11.53 -44.56 -11.08
N TRP A 295 -11.71 -45.02 -9.83
CA TRP A 295 -11.34 -46.38 -9.39
C TRP A 295 -12.54 -47.33 -9.27
N SER A 296 -13.71 -46.91 -9.78
CA SER A 296 -14.91 -47.75 -9.88
C SER A 296 -15.16 -48.12 -11.35
N GLN A 297 -14.27 -48.91 -11.95
CA GLN A 297 -14.54 -49.69 -13.16
C GLN A 297 -13.94 -51.09 -13.05
#